data_AF-A0A350YP72-F1
#
_entry.id   AF-A0A350YP72-F1
#
_cell.length_a   1.000
_cell.length_b   1.000
_cell.length_c   1.000
_cell.angle_alpha   90.00
_cell.angle_beta   90.00
_cell.angle_gamma   90.00
#
_symmetry.space_group_name_H-M   'P 1'
#
loop_
_entity.id
_entity.type
_entity.pdbx_description
1 polymer ?
#
loop_
_entity_poly.entity_id
_entity_poly.type
_entity_poly.pdbx_seq_one_letter_code
_entity_poly.pdbx_strand_id
1 'polypeptide(L)'
;MNKLPVIPVQKGRIPEVKFSSTDPCTPQNKVLEGTPWEPSTAKTASQLPPGIEAVIPPPIPDIDKLSDFNYHAAVSVAFEGMRLVYGAMPDEESRKFEAIWAPLFDFPTQEIIDYLNRLNPLISQFLAVREVYVSNLQAVTMVLLDAGYAVELDDQDAWEKAMNEAGFHGSAFQLLEKAMMLLTEKIEALGNPPNPVEAKCAAAENYKRMLPKMDNRGDLGECWAGYSQSPVQAEGLEQLYEPLFRHLLKVKVNNKEVYQIIELSDIETDNLESEEEWLDKIRVHQVEEVVTGDGKSMETRNGEFSQFTYPRIPEFKQTSYMRMMMLSTMASPGNEEEENYDERKTYSNTCNRFLARKQTAGFFFKRALLWAYGNKWANYPVNSNGMIPDEALDDFMAEMKAEMKEYLDAERLKGKVKKQKIAELDSKYKAPEQSGSSGTALQDSLAAEKLAREESIASRREIIESINSQIIREQSIRDRLSTDLFNAKEDAARKSLMTQIKDIDMRIIGLQSTRQNEEDSVTTLQTGELVHTRQPFDEYARNKFIHDTHVHVARVNATRQIADRIYRQINLLPEEQREKAQE
;
A
#
# COMPACT_ATOMS: atom_id res chain seq x y z
N MET A 1 35.65 2.99 -48.42
CA MET A 1 34.37 2.76 -47.74
C MET A 1 33.90 4.07 -47.13
N ASN A 2 33.04 4.79 -47.85
CA ASN A 2 32.40 6.00 -47.36
C ASN A 2 31.52 5.61 -46.17
N LYS A 3 31.73 6.27 -45.03
CA LYS A 3 30.84 6.19 -43.87
C LYS A 3 29.47 6.67 -44.34
N LEU A 4 28.53 5.74 -44.55
CA LEU A 4 27.12 6.07 -44.62
C LEU A 4 26.80 6.86 -43.35
N PRO A 5 26.18 8.05 -43.46
CA PRO A 5 25.78 8.79 -42.27
C PRO A 5 24.80 7.90 -41.51
N VAL A 6 25.20 7.47 -40.31
CA VAL A 6 24.26 6.97 -39.32
C VAL A 6 23.35 8.15 -39.04
N ILE A 7 22.19 8.19 -39.70
CA ILE A 7 21.14 9.13 -39.33
C ILE A 7 20.73 8.68 -37.93
N PRO A 8 21.05 9.45 -36.86
CA PRO A 8 20.56 9.09 -35.56
C PRO A 8 19.03 9.16 -35.67
N VAL A 9 18.36 8.03 -35.52
CA VAL A 9 16.93 8.02 -35.23
C VAL A 9 16.78 8.95 -34.04
N GLN A 10 16.09 10.09 -34.21
CA GLN A 10 15.74 10.96 -33.09
C GLN A 10 14.80 10.15 -32.21
N LYS A 11 15.37 9.33 -31.32
CA LYS A 11 14.64 8.75 -30.21
C LYS A 11 14.05 9.93 -29.44
N GLY A 12 12.75 9.90 -29.16
CA GLY A 12 12.11 10.90 -28.32
C GLY A 12 12.95 11.11 -27.05
N ARG A 13 13.08 12.37 -26.61
CA ARG A 13 13.89 12.68 -25.43
C ARG A 13 13.29 11.95 -24.23
N ILE A 14 13.97 10.92 -23.73
CA ILE A 14 13.58 10.21 -22.50
C ILE A 14 14.00 11.10 -21.31
N PRO A 15 13.05 11.75 -20.61
CA PRO A 15 13.38 12.62 -19.47
C PRO A 15 13.99 11.82 -18.32
N GLU A 16 14.81 12.48 -17.52
CA GLU A 16 15.25 11.93 -16.24
C GLU A 16 14.21 12.31 -15.18
N VAL A 17 13.48 11.32 -14.69
CA VAL A 17 12.37 11.51 -13.75
C VAL A 17 12.58 10.71 -12.48
N LYS A 18 12.06 11.25 -11.37
CA LYS A 18 11.97 10.57 -10.08
C LYS A 18 10.58 10.81 -9.53
N PHE A 19 9.86 9.73 -9.28
CA PHE A 19 8.51 9.78 -8.71
C PHE A 19 8.57 9.57 -7.21
N SER A 20 7.92 10.45 -6.46
CA SER A 20 7.73 10.33 -5.02
C SER A 20 6.62 9.34 -4.71
N SER A 21 6.87 8.39 -3.81
CA SER A 21 5.87 7.44 -3.33
C SER A 21 5.09 7.94 -2.11
N THR A 22 5.59 8.96 -1.41
CA THR A 22 5.03 9.43 -0.13
C THR A 22 3.79 10.29 -0.30
N ASP A 23 3.73 11.13 -1.34
CA ASP A 23 2.51 11.85 -1.70
C ASP A 23 2.28 11.76 -3.22
N PRO A 24 1.29 10.97 -3.68
CA PRO A 24 1.02 10.77 -5.10
C PRO A 24 0.59 12.06 -5.81
N CYS A 25 0.12 13.07 -5.08
CA CYS A 25 -0.36 14.33 -5.62
C CYS A 25 0.72 15.42 -5.72
N THR A 26 1.97 15.12 -5.35
CA THR A 26 3.08 16.08 -5.39
C THR A 26 3.35 16.63 -6.79
N PRO A 27 3.80 17.90 -6.93
CA PRO A 27 4.14 18.47 -8.23
C PRO A 27 5.21 17.69 -9.00
N GLN A 28 6.15 17.04 -8.29
CA GLN A 28 7.18 16.18 -8.89
C GLN A 28 6.59 14.98 -9.64
N ASN A 29 5.42 14.49 -9.24
CA ASN A 29 4.77 13.38 -9.91
C ASN A 29 3.93 13.83 -11.12
N LYS A 30 3.67 15.13 -11.30
CA LYS A 30 2.86 15.68 -12.40
C LYS A 30 3.65 15.94 -13.69
N VAL A 31 4.81 15.31 -13.85
CA VAL A 31 5.60 15.42 -15.09
C VAL A 31 4.83 14.73 -16.23
N LEU A 32 4.60 15.47 -17.32
CA LEU A 32 3.88 14.99 -18.51
C LEU A 32 4.79 14.88 -19.72
N GLU A 33 5.75 15.80 -19.90
CA GLU A 33 6.61 15.82 -21.09
C GLU A 33 7.47 14.56 -21.17
N GLY A 34 7.33 13.80 -22.25
CA GLY A 34 8.11 12.58 -22.51
C GLY A 34 7.68 11.36 -21.69
N THR A 35 6.55 11.40 -20.98
CA THR A 35 5.97 10.21 -20.32
C THR A 35 5.03 9.45 -21.27
N PRO A 36 4.81 8.13 -21.06
CA PRO A 36 3.90 7.34 -21.87
C PRO A 36 2.49 7.90 -21.91
N TRP A 37 2.04 8.54 -20.84
CA TRP A 37 0.69 9.11 -20.68
C TRP A 37 0.63 10.62 -20.97
N GLU A 38 1.62 11.18 -21.66
CA GLU A 38 1.57 12.58 -22.10
C GLU A 38 0.28 12.82 -22.90
N PRO A 39 -0.46 13.94 -22.71
CA PRO A 39 -1.65 14.22 -23.50
C PRO A 39 -1.32 14.28 -24.99
N SER A 40 -1.73 13.26 -25.75
CA SER A 40 -1.52 13.25 -27.19
C SER A 40 -2.46 14.25 -27.86
N THR A 41 -1.90 15.26 -28.53
CA THR A 41 -2.64 15.98 -29.57
C THR A 41 -2.71 15.05 -30.78
N ALA A 42 -3.72 14.20 -30.84
CA ALA A 42 -3.94 13.29 -31.96
C ALA A 42 -3.82 14.07 -33.28
N LYS A 43 -2.74 13.84 -34.03
CA LYS A 43 -2.59 14.44 -35.35
C LYS A 43 -3.51 13.69 -36.30
N THR A 44 -4.30 14.44 -37.04
CA THR A 44 -5.20 13.93 -38.07
C THR A 44 -4.41 13.06 -39.04
N ALA A 45 -4.92 11.84 -39.29
CA ALA A 45 -4.33 10.85 -40.19
C ALA A 45 -3.89 11.48 -41.52
N SER A 46 -2.63 11.28 -41.88
CA SER A 46 -2.14 11.64 -43.21
C SER A 46 -2.77 10.68 -44.22
N GLN A 47 -3.37 11.21 -45.30
CA GLN A 47 -3.98 10.36 -46.32
C GLN A 47 -2.87 9.59 -47.09
N LEU A 48 -2.95 8.26 -47.08
CA LEU A 48 -2.06 7.39 -47.85
C LEU A 48 -2.23 7.59 -49.37
N PRO A 49 -1.16 7.42 -50.17
CA PRO A 49 -1.26 7.40 -51.63
C PRO A 49 -2.10 6.18 -52.09
N PRO A 50 -3.07 6.35 -53.01
CA PRO A 50 -3.91 5.26 -53.48
C PRO A 50 -3.12 4.24 -54.31
N GLY A 51 -3.44 2.95 -54.19
CA GLY A 51 -3.08 1.92 -55.18
C GLY A 51 -2.23 0.72 -54.73
N ILE A 52 -1.90 0.55 -53.45
CA ILE A 52 -1.28 -0.69 -52.94
C ILE A 52 -1.92 -1.06 -51.61
N GLU A 53 -2.60 -2.20 -51.57
CA GLU A 53 -3.22 -2.76 -50.35
C GLU A 53 -2.14 -3.50 -49.56
N ALA A 54 -1.77 -2.98 -48.39
CA ALA A 54 -0.76 -3.62 -47.55
C ALA A 54 -1.38 -4.83 -46.83
N VAL A 55 -0.70 -5.97 -46.88
CA VAL A 55 -1.10 -7.15 -46.10
C VAL A 55 -0.47 -7.04 -44.71
N ILE A 56 -1.27 -6.67 -43.72
CA ILE A 56 -0.85 -6.66 -42.33
C ILE A 56 -0.88 -8.11 -41.83
N PRO A 57 0.24 -8.64 -41.29
CA PRO A 57 0.24 -9.99 -40.74
C PRO A 57 -0.74 -10.09 -39.56
N PRO A 58 -1.37 -11.26 -39.35
CA PRO A 58 -2.18 -11.45 -38.16
C PRO A 58 -1.32 -11.26 -36.90
N PRO A 59 -1.92 -10.78 -35.79
CA PRO A 59 -1.21 -10.70 -34.52
C PRO A 59 -0.60 -12.04 -34.13
N ILE A 60 0.57 -11.99 -33.51
CA ILE A 60 1.26 -13.19 -33.04
C ILE A 60 0.37 -13.86 -31.99
N PRO A 61 -0.01 -15.14 -32.17
CA PRO A 61 -0.89 -15.84 -31.25
C PRO A 61 -0.33 -15.90 -29.81
N ASP A 62 -1.23 -15.91 -28.83
CA ASP A 62 -0.96 -16.10 -27.39
C ASP A 62 -0.23 -14.96 -26.66
N ILE A 63 0.17 -13.86 -27.32
CA ILE A 63 0.69 -12.67 -26.62
C ILE A 63 -0.41 -12.00 -25.79
N ASP A 64 -1.62 -11.96 -26.35
CA ASP A 64 -2.83 -11.41 -25.70
C ASP A 64 -3.22 -12.19 -24.44
N LYS A 65 -2.78 -13.45 -24.32
CA LYS A 65 -3.00 -14.31 -23.15
C LYS A 65 -1.92 -14.14 -22.08
N LEU A 66 -0.79 -13.51 -22.42
CA LEU A 66 0.26 -13.19 -21.44
C LEU A 66 -0.22 -12.11 -20.47
N SER A 67 -1.04 -11.17 -20.95
CA SER A 67 -1.68 -10.14 -20.13
C SER A 67 -2.63 -10.69 -19.07
N ASP A 68 -3.13 -11.92 -19.23
CA ASP A 68 -4.04 -12.57 -18.28
C ASP A 68 -3.30 -13.25 -17.11
N PHE A 69 -1.95 -13.27 -17.15
CA PHE A 69 -1.14 -14.03 -16.20
C PHE A 69 -1.16 -13.43 -14.79
N ASN A 70 -1.03 -12.11 -14.68
CA ASN A 70 -1.22 -11.36 -13.44
C ASN A 70 -1.55 -9.89 -13.77
N TYR A 71 -1.92 -9.10 -12.76
CA TYR A 71 -2.37 -7.71 -12.98
C TYR A 71 -1.27 -6.75 -13.50
N HIS A 72 0.01 -7.10 -13.38
CA HIS A 72 1.11 -6.33 -13.99
C HIS A 72 1.50 -6.83 -15.38
N ALA A 73 1.04 -8.02 -15.79
CA ALA A 73 1.53 -8.70 -16.98
C ALA A 73 1.25 -7.90 -18.26
N ALA A 74 0.10 -7.22 -18.33
CA ALA A 74 -0.21 -6.32 -19.44
C ALA A 74 0.80 -5.17 -19.57
N VAL A 75 1.26 -4.64 -18.43
CA VAL A 75 2.29 -3.58 -18.38
C VAL A 75 3.65 -4.14 -18.79
N SER A 76 4.06 -5.29 -18.26
CA SER A 76 5.31 -5.97 -18.64
C SER A 76 5.39 -6.28 -20.14
N VAL A 77 4.32 -6.82 -20.71
CA VAL A 77 4.24 -7.16 -22.15
C VAL A 77 4.38 -5.90 -23.00
N ALA A 78 3.66 -4.82 -22.65
CA ALA A 78 3.75 -3.55 -23.37
C ALA A 78 5.13 -2.90 -23.22
N PHE A 79 5.68 -2.92 -22.00
CA PHE A 79 7.00 -2.38 -21.67
C PHE A 79 8.10 -3.05 -22.49
N GLU A 80 8.15 -4.38 -22.50
CA GLU A 80 9.14 -5.15 -23.25
C GLU A 80 8.92 -5.04 -24.77
N GLY A 81 7.67 -5.03 -25.22
CA GLY A 81 7.32 -4.78 -26.61
C GLY A 81 7.84 -3.43 -27.10
N MET A 82 7.59 -2.35 -26.35
CA MET A 82 8.10 -1.02 -26.66
C MET A 82 9.63 -0.97 -26.59
N ARG A 83 10.25 -1.65 -25.62
CA ARG A 83 11.72 -1.75 -25.54
C ARG A 83 12.33 -2.36 -26.80
N LEU A 84 11.70 -3.40 -27.37
CA LEU A 84 12.12 -4.01 -28.63
C LEU A 84 11.98 -3.05 -29.83
N VAL A 85 10.97 -2.19 -29.83
CA VAL A 85 10.79 -1.13 -30.84
C VAL A 85 11.93 -0.11 -30.77
N TYR A 86 12.29 0.35 -29.56
CA TYR A 86 13.41 1.27 -29.34
C TYR A 86 14.79 0.65 -29.68
N GLY A 87 14.89 -0.68 -29.61
CA GLY A 87 16.10 -1.43 -29.90
C GLY A 87 17.11 -1.41 -28.75
N ALA A 88 18.39 -1.65 -29.05
CA ALA A 88 19.43 -1.63 -28.04
C ALA A 88 19.55 -0.23 -27.39
N MET A 89 19.51 -0.20 -26.06
CA MET A 89 19.68 0.99 -25.24
C MET A 89 20.87 0.78 -24.30
N PRO A 90 21.79 1.75 -24.16
CA PRO A 90 22.81 1.73 -23.12
C PRO A 90 22.18 1.69 -21.72
N ASP A 91 22.93 1.21 -20.72
CA ASP A 91 22.42 1.03 -19.34
C ASP A 91 21.79 2.31 -18.75
N GLU A 92 22.36 3.48 -19.04
CA GLU A 92 21.82 4.76 -18.57
C GLU A 92 20.46 5.09 -19.21
N GLU A 93 20.31 4.83 -20.50
CA GLU A 93 19.05 5.04 -21.23
C GLU A 93 17.98 4.02 -20.79
N SER A 94 18.39 2.77 -20.53
CA SER A 94 17.52 1.72 -19.99
C SER A 94 16.94 2.11 -18.63
N ARG A 95 17.76 2.65 -17.72
CA ARG A 95 17.28 3.09 -16.40
C ARG A 95 16.30 4.24 -16.49
N LYS A 96 16.53 5.19 -17.41
CA LYS A 96 15.59 6.30 -17.65
C LYS A 96 14.27 5.78 -18.21
N PHE A 97 14.31 4.83 -19.13
CA PHE A 97 13.13 4.16 -19.67
C PHE A 97 12.34 3.43 -18.57
N GLU A 98 13.02 2.65 -17.72
CA GLU A 98 12.42 1.95 -16.57
C GLU A 98 11.78 2.92 -15.57
N ALA A 99 12.48 3.99 -15.21
CA ALA A 99 11.98 5.00 -14.27
C ALA A 99 10.70 5.69 -14.77
N ILE A 100 10.61 5.96 -16.07
CA ILE A 100 9.42 6.57 -16.70
C ILE A 100 8.22 5.63 -16.68
N TRP A 101 8.44 4.32 -16.83
CA TRP A 101 7.35 3.34 -16.84
C TRP A 101 6.93 2.88 -15.44
N ALA A 102 7.76 3.10 -14.42
CA ALA A 102 7.49 2.66 -13.05
C ALA A 102 6.08 3.02 -12.51
N PRO A 103 5.51 4.22 -12.77
CA PRO A 103 4.15 4.53 -12.33
C PRO A 103 3.04 3.63 -12.92
N LEU A 104 3.23 3.11 -14.14
CA LEU A 104 2.28 2.18 -14.75
C LEU A 104 2.31 0.81 -14.04
N PHE A 105 3.47 0.42 -13.51
CA PHE A 105 3.59 -0.78 -12.68
C PHE A 105 2.98 -0.55 -11.29
N ASP A 106 3.15 0.63 -10.69
CA ASP A 106 2.68 0.94 -9.34
C ASP A 106 1.15 1.04 -9.22
N PHE A 107 0.46 1.61 -10.22
CA PHE A 107 -0.99 1.79 -10.17
C PHE A 107 -1.68 1.50 -11.52
N PRO A 108 -1.70 0.22 -11.97
CA PRO A 108 -2.35 -0.19 -13.22
C PRO A 108 -3.87 -0.23 -13.04
N THR A 109 -4.57 0.85 -13.40
CA THR A 109 -6.04 0.85 -13.41
C THR A 109 -6.59 -0.04 -14.52
N GLN A 110 -7.85 -0.48 -14.39
CA GLN A 110 -8.49 -1.29 -15.43
C GLN A 110 -8.48 -0.58 -16.80
N GLU A 111 -8.67 0.74 -16.84
CA GLU A 111 -8.61 1.52 -18.07
C GLU A 111 -7.23 1.48 -18.73
N ILE A 112 -6.16 1.49 -17.93
CA ILE A 112 -4.78 1.31 -18.41
C ILE A 112 -4.62 -0.12 -18.95
N ILE A 113 -5.07 -1.14 -18.24
CA ILE A 113 -4.99 -2.53 -18.69
C ILE A 113 -5.73 -2.73 -20.03
N ASP A 114 -6.95 -2.21 -20.15
CA ASP A 114 -7.75 -2.28 -21.37
C ASP A 114 -7.11 -1.52 -22.54
N TYR A 115 -6.41 -0.43 -22.26
CA TYR A 115 -5.58 0.26 -23.25
C TYR A 115 -4.40 -0.63 -23.69
N LEU A 116 -3.63 -1.19 -22.75
CA LEU A 116 -2.44 -2.00 -23.06
C LEU A 116 -2.81 -3.28 -23.82
N ASN A 117 -3.95 -3.90 -23.50
CA ASN A 117 -4.47 -5.05 -24.23
C ASN A 117 -4.83 -4.73 -25.68
N ARG A 118 -5.15 -3.47 -26.02
CA ARG A 118 -5.32 -3.01 -27.41
C ARG A 118 -4.00 -2.67 -28.08
N LEU A 119 -3.01 -2.20 -27.32
CA LEU A 119 -1.69 -1.82 -27.82
C LEU A 119 -0.81 -3.05 -28.13
N ASN A 120 -0.78 -4.04 -27.23
CA ASN A 120 0.11 -5.21 -27.31
C ASN A 120 0.04 -5.96 -28.66
N PRO A 121 -1.16 -6.23 -29.23
CA PRO A 121 -1.26 -6.86 -30.55
C PRO A 121 -0.70 -6.00 -31.69
N LEU A 122 -0.80 -4.67 -31.59
CA LEU A 122 -0.29 -3.75 -32.61
C LEU A 122 1.24 -3.69 -32.58
N ILE A 123 1.84 -3.62 -31.39
CA ILE A 123 3.29 -3.70 -31.21
C ILE A 123 3.82 -5.03 -31.75
N SER A 124 3.15 -6.12 -31.42
CA SER A 124 3.49 -7.45 -31.92
C SER A 124 3.50 -7.52 -33.45
N GLN A 125 2.44 -7.03 -34.11
CA GLN A 125 2.37 -6.98 -35.58
C GLN A 125 3.48 -6.11 -36.15
N PHE A 126 3.76 -4.95 -35.54
CA PHE A 126 4.82 -4.05 -35.98
C PHE A 126 6.20 -4.72 -35.92
N LEU A 127 6.51 -5.38 -34.80
CA LEU A 127 7.76 -6.13 -34.64
C LEU A 127 7.88 -7.28 -35.63
N ALA A 128 6.78 -7.99 -35.92
CA ALA A 128 6.76 -9.04 -36.93
C ALA A 128 7.08 -8.52 -38.34
N VAL A 129 6.44 -7.43 -38.76
CA VAL A 129 6.72 -6.81 -40.07
C VAL A 129 8.17 -6.32 -40.14
N ARG A 130 8.65 -5.68 -39.07
CA ARG A 130 10.04 -5.20 -38.97
C ARG A 130 11.03 -6.36 -39.09
N GLU A 131 10.79 -7.49 -38.44
CA GLU A 131 11.68 -8.65 -38.52
C GLU A 131 11.70 -9.27 -39.93
N VAL A 132 10.55 -9.37 -40.59
CA VAL A 132 10.49 -9.82 -42.00
C VAL A 132 11.27 -8.85 -42.91
N TYR A 133 11.17 -7.55 -42.67
CA TYR A 133 11.93 -6.53 -43.40
C TYR A 133 13.44 -6.72 -43.21
N VAL A 134 13.90 -6.84 -41.96
CA VAL A 134 15.32 -7.04 -41.63
C VAL A 134 15.85 -8.36 -42.21
N SER A 135 15.07 -9.44 -42.12
CA SER A 135 15.42 -10.73 -42.70
C SER A 135 15.60 -10.66 -44.23
N ASN A 136 14.68 -9.99 -44.94
CA ASN A 136 14.82 -9.77 -46.38
C ASN A 136 16.03 -8.90 -46.72
N LEU A 137 16.30 -7.87 -45.92
CA LEU A 137 17.47 -7.00 -46.11
C LEU A 137 18.79 -7.79 -45.95
N GLN A 138 18.87 -8.66 -44.94
CA GLN A 138 20.01 -9.55 -44.75
C GLN A 138 20.19 -10.51 -45.92
N ALA A 139 19.09 -11.10 -46.43
CA ALA A 139 19.12 -11.99 -47.58
C ALA A 139 19.61 -11.27 -48.85
N VAL A 140 19.07 -10.08 -49.16
CA VAL A 140 19.57 -9.25 -50.28
C VAL A 140 21.07 -8.97 -50.12
N THR A 141 21.49 -8.56 -48.91
CA THR A 141 22.90 -8.23 -48.66
C THR A 141 23.81 -9.44 -48.91
N MET A 142 23.41 -10.63 -48.47
CA MET A 142 24.17 -11.86 -48.71
C MET A 142 24.26 -12.20 -50.20
N VAL A 143 23.13 -12.15 -50.91
CA VAL A 143 23.08 -12.45 -52.35
C VAL A 143 23.87 -11.43 -53.17
N LEU A 144 23.91 -10.16 -52.76
CA LEU A 144 24.74 -9.14 -53.41
C LEU A 144 26.24 -9.38 -53.19
N LEU A 145 26.66 -10.04 -52.10
CA LEU A 145 28.05 -10.48 -51.93
C LEU A 145 28.38 -11.59 -52.92
N ASP A 146 27.47 -12.56 -53.11
CA ASP A 146 27.62 -13.62 -54.12
C ASP A 146 27.69 -13.06 -55.54
N ALA A 147 26.87 -12.05 -55.85
CA ALA A 147 26.96 -11.31 -57.12
C ALA A 147 28.33 -10.63 -57.29
N GLY A 148 28.89 -10.09 -56.20
CA GLY A 148 30.25 -9.53 -56.19
C GLY A 148 31.32 -10.58 -56.52
N TYR A 149 31.25 -11.77 -55.90
CA TYR A 149 32.15 -12.87 -56.22
C TYR A 149 31.99 -13.37 -57.67
N ALA A 150 30.76 -13.43 -58.19
CA ALA A 150 30.50 -13.80 -59.58
C ALA A 150 31.17 -12.83 -60.57
N VAL A 151 31.15 -11.52 -60.27
CA VAL A 151 31.87 -10.50 -61.06
C VAL A 151 33.38 -10.71 -60.98
N GLU A 152 33.94 -11.03 -59.81
CA GLU A 152 35.38 -11.31 -59.65
C GLU A 152 35.84 -12.54 -60.44
N LEU A 153 34.95 -13.52 -60.64
CA LEU A 153 35.21 -14.75 -61.37
C LEU A 153 34.83 -14.69 -62.86
N ASP A 154 34.34 -13.54 -63.36
CA ASP A 154 33.85 -13.35 -64.73
C ASP A 154 32.72 -14.35 -65.10
N ASP A 155 31.89 -14.73 -64.12
CA ASP A 155 30.77 -15.66 -64.29
C ASP A 155 29.43 -14.90 -64.40
N GLN A 156 29.04 -14.61 -65.64
CA GLN A 156 27.81 -13.89 -65.95
C GLN A 156 26.53 -14.64 -65.53
N ASP A 157 26.49 -15.97 -65.67
CA ASP A 157 25.31 -16.76 -65.34
C ASP A 157 25.08 -16.81 -63.82
N ALA A 158 26.15 -16.92 -63.03
CA ALA A 158 26.08 -16.80 -61.58
C ALA A 158 25.62 -15.40 -61.13
N TRP A 159 26.10 -14.34 -61.79
CA TRP A 159 25.68 -12.97 -61.51
C TRP A 159 24.19 -12.74 -61.80
N GLU A 160 23.69 -13.18 -62.96
CA GLU A 160 22.27 -13.03 -63.33
C GLU A 160 21.34 -13.78 -62.36
N LYS A 161 21.74 -14.98 -61.91
CA LYS A 161 21.00 -15.74 -60.88
C LYS A 161 20.96 -15.00 -59.54
N ALA A 162 22.10 -14.49 -59.08
CA ALA A 162 22.17 -13.72 -57.85
C ALA A 162 21.31 -12.44 -57.94
N MET A 163 21.37 -11.71 -59.05
CA MET A 163 20.55 -10.50 -59.21
C MET A 163 19.04 -10.77 -59.27
N ASN A 164 18.62 -11.90 -59.86
CA ASN A 164 17.22 -12.33 -59.82
C ASN A 164 16.76 -12.68 -58.40
N GLU A 165 17.60 -13.34 -57.61
CA GLU A 165 17.32 -13.66 -56.21
C GLU A 165 17.30 -12.40 -55.32
N ALA A 166 18.19 -11.44 -55.56
CA ALA A 166 18.16 -10.14 -54.90
C ALA A 166 16.88 -9.36 -55.24
N GLY A 167 16.47 -9.36 -56.52
CA GLY A 167 15.20 -8.77 -56.95
C GLY A 167 13.99 -9.43 -56.29
N PHE A 168 14.04 -10.74 -56.09
CA PHE A 168 13.02 -11.48 -55.34
C PHE A 168 12.90 -10.96 -53.91
N HIS A 169 13.98 -10.98 -53.12
CA HIS A 169 13.93 -10.47 -51.75
C HIS A 169 13.55 -8.98 -51.69
N GLY A 170 14.01 -8.19 -52.65
CA GLY A 170 13.75 -6.75 -52.74
C GLY A 170 12.30 -6.35 -53.04
N SER A 171 11.55 -7.20 -53.75
CA SER A 171 10.16 -6.90 -54.15
C SER A 171 9.19 -6.65 -52.98
N ALA A 172 9.50 -7.17 -51.79
CA ALA A 172 8.63 -7.07 -50.62
C ALA A 172 8.80 -5.77 -49.81
N PHE A 173 9.87 -4.99 -50.02
CA PHE A 173 10.18 -3.85 -49.15
C PHE A 173 9.08 -2.78 -49.13
N GLN A 174 8.54 -2.39 -50.29
CA GLN A 174 7.49 -1.38 -50.38
C GLN A 174 6.21 -1.79 -49.66
N LEU A 175 5.86 -3.07 -49.71
CA LEU A 175 4.68 -3.61 -49.02
C LEU A 175 4.88 -3.62 -47.50
N LEU A 176 6.07 -4.03 -47.04
CA LEU A 176 6.42 -4.06 -45.62
C LEU A 176 6.52 -2.65 -45.03
N GLU A 177 7.08 -1.69 -45.77
CA GLU A 177 7.11 -0.27 -45.38
C GLU A 177 5.69 0.30 -45.23
N LYS A 178 4.78 0.01 -46.18
CA LYS A 178 3.38 0.39 -46.07
C LYS A 178 2.67 -0.27 -44.89
N ALA A 179 2.95 -1.54 -44.62
CA ALA A 179 2.38 -2.24 -43.47
C ALA A 179 2.86 -1.65 -42.14
N MET A 180 4.15 -1.29 -42.02
CA MET A 180 4.68 -0.59 -40.85
C MET A 180 4.03 0.79 -40.68
N MET A 181 3.88 1.58 -41.75
CA MET A 181 3.21 2.88 -41.69
C MET A 181 1.76 2.78 -41.19
N LEU A 182 0.97 1.84 -41.74
CA LEU A 182 -0.42 1.61 -41.29
C LEU A 182 -0.50 1.16 -39.83
N LEU A 183 0.45 0.35 -39.36
CA LEU A 183 0.51 -0.06 -37.96
C LEU A 183 0.89 1.11 -37.06
N THR A 184 1.83 1.96 -37.48
CA THR A 184 2.17 3.20 -36.77
C THR A 184 0.96 4.13 -36.68
N GLU A 185 0.20 4.32 -37.76
CA GLU A 185 -1.04 5.12 -37.75
C GLU A 185 -2.09 4.55 -36.79
N LYS A 186 -2.24 3.22 -36.73
CA LYS A 186 -3.15 2.56 -35.77
C LYS A 186 -2.70 2.75 -34.33
N ILE A 187 -1.39 2.69 -34.07
CA ILE A 187 -0.82 2.95 -32.74
C ILE A 187 -1.01 4.42 -32.36
N GLU A 188 -0.74 5.37 -33.27
CA GLU A 188 -0.95 6.80 -33.04
C GLU A 188 -2.43 7.13 -32.80
N ALA A 189 -3.34 6.48 -33.52
CA ALA A 189 -4.79 6.64 -33.36
C ALA A 189 -5.32 6.11 -32.02
N LEU A 190 -4.62 5.16 -31.39
CA LEU A 190 -4.96 4.68 -30.06
C LEU A 190 -4.75 5.76 -28.99
N GLY A 191 -3.89 6.74 -29.26
CA GLY A 191 -3.47 7.77 -28.31
C GLY A 191 -2.52 7.21 -27.26
N ASN A 192 -2.36 7.95 -26.16
CA ASN A 192 -1.52 7.55 -25.03
C ASN A 192 -2.39 6.95 -23.90
N PRO A 193 -1.85 6.05 -23.05
CA PRO A 193 -2.58 5.48 -21.91
C PRO A 193 -3.05 6.56 -20.93
N PRO A 194 -4.11 6.27 -20.14
CA PRO A 194 -4.49 7.10 -18.99
C PRO A 194 -3.33 7.32 -18.01
N ASN A 195 -3.32 8.46 -17.33
CA ASN A 195 -2.25 8.82 -16.41
C ASN A 195 -2.36 8.06 -15.07
N PRO A 196 -1.42 7.14 -14.74
CA PRO A 196 -1.48 6.35 -13.50
C PRO A 196 -1.28 7.20 -12.25
N VAL A 197 -0.50 8.29 -12.33
CA VAL A 197 -0.25 9.20 -11.20
C VAL A 197 -1.52 9.96 -10.82
N GLU A 198 -2.25 10.47 -11.83
CA GLU A 198 -3.53 11.15 -11.60
C GLU A 198 -4.56 10.20 -10.98
N ALA A 199 -4.64 8.96 -11.49
CA ALA A 199 -5.52 7.95 -10.93
C ALA A 199 -5.15 7.62 -9.46
N LYS A 200 -3.86 7.48 -9.15
CA LYS A 200 -3.37 7.24 -7.79
C LYS A 200 -3.66 8.43 -6.87
N CYS A 201 -3.47 9.66 -7.34
CA CYS A 201 -3.79 10.87 -6.59
C CYS A 201 -5.30 10.97 -6.31
N ALA A 202 -6.16 10.73 -7.31
CA ALA A 202 -7.60 10.72 -7.15
C ALA A 202 -8.07 9.64 -6.16
N ALA A 203 -7.48 8.44 -6.22
CA ALA A 203 -7.74 7.37 -5.26
C ALA A 203 -7.34 7.77 -3.83
N ALA A 204 -6.17 8.40 -3.67
CA ALA A 204 -5.69 8.89 -2.38
C ALA A 204 -6.60 10.01 -1.81
N GLU A 205 -7.08 10.92 -2.64
CA GLU A 205 -8.06 11.93 -2.23
C GLU A 205 -9.40 11.30 -1.82
N ASN A 206 -9.90 10.34 -2.60
CA ASN A 206 -11.14 9.64 -2.27
C ASN A 206 -11.00 8.88 -0.94
N TYR A 207 -9.88 8.20 -0.72
CA TYR A 207 -9.56 7.57 0.56
C TYR A 207 -9.54 8.60 1.69
N LYS A 208 -8.86 9.75 1.53
CA LYS A 208 -8.86 10.85 2.51
C LYS A 208 -10.26 11.40 2.80
N ARG A 209 -11.17 11.40 1.81
CA ARG A 209 -12.58 11.81 1.98
C ARG A 209 -13.43 10.75 2.70
N MET A 210 -13.11 9.46 2.51
CA MET A 210 -13.78 8.32 3.14
C MET A 210 -13.29 8.07 4.56
N LEU A 211 -12.07 8.48 4.90
CA LEU A 211 -11.63 8.54 6.28
C LEU A 211 -12.59 9.46 7.04
N PRO A 212 -13.14 9.03 8.19
CA PRO A 212 -13.90 9.93 9.03
C PRO A 212 -12.99 11.12 9.31
N LYS A 213 -13.38 12.30 8.82
CA LYS A 213 -12.64 13.52 9.12
C LYS A 213 -12.51 13.54 10.63
N MET A 214 -11.28 13.54 11.13
CA MET A 214 -10.99 13.94 12.52
C MET A 214 -11.30 15.44 12.70
N ASP A 215 -12.43 15.92 12.17
CA ASP A 215 -13.12 17.10 12.62
C ASP A 215 -13.77 16.71 13.95
N ASN A 216 -12.95 16.67 14.99
CA ASN A 216 -13.29 17.09 16.35
C ASN A 216 -12.17 16.67 17.33
N ARG A 217 -11.02 17.34 17.25
CA ARG A 217 -10.09 17.42 18.41
C ARG A 217 -10.73 18.09 19.64
N GLY A 218 -11.96 18.61 19.53
CA GLY A 218 -12.73 19.23 20.62
C GLY A 218 -13.71 18.32 21.37
N ASP A 219 -13.87 17.04 21.00
CA ASP A 219 -14.87 16.12 21.59
C ASP A 219 -14.26 15.05 22.52
N LEU A 220 -12.96 15.14 22.86
CA LEU A 220 -12.18 14.08 23.55
C LEU A 220 -12.41 13.99 25.07
N GLY A 221 -13.41 14.69 25.58
CA GLY A 221 -13.74 14.78 26.99
C GLY A 221 -12.76 15.59 27.85
N GLU A 222 -13.26 16.25 28.89
CA GLU A 222 -12.47 17.17 29.72
C GLU A 222 -12.20 16.56 31.11
N CYS A 223 -10.98 16.75 31.62
CA CYS A 223 -10.60 16.33 32.98
C CYS A 223 -10.78 17.48 33.97
N TRP A 224 -11.57 17.24 35.01
CA TRP A 224 -11.88 18.22 36.04
C TRP A 224 -11.54 17.64 37.42
N ALA A 225 -10.78 18.39 38.19
CA ALA A 225 -10.48 18.07 39.59
C ALA A 225 -10.91 19.24 40.47
N GLY A 226 -11.38 18.95 41.67
CA GLY A 226 -11.94 19.95 42.56
C GLY A 226 -12.07 19.48 43.99
N TYR A 227 -12.77 20.27 44.80
CA TYR A 227 -13.09 19.93 46.18
C TYR A 227 -14.42 20.51 46.66
N SER A 228 -15.00 19.89 47.67
CA SER A 228 -16.23 20.34 48.35
C SER A 228 -16.08 20.26 49.86
N GLN A 229 -16.99 20.87 50.61
CA GLN A 229 -17.01 20.71 52.06
C GLN A 229 -17.53 19.32 52.42
N SER A 230 -16.76 18.59 53.24
CA SER A 230 -17.19 17.29 53.76
C SER A 230 -18.32 17.46 54.77
N PRO A 231 -19.34 16.58 54.76
CA PRO A 231 -20.36 16.55 55.80
C PRO A 231 -19.83 16.03 57.16
N VAL A 232 -18.68 15.34 57.15
CA VAL A 232 -18.04 14.80 58.36
C VAL A 232 -17.20 15.88 59.04
N GLN A 233 -17.47 16.10 60.32
CA GLN A 233 -16.76 17.03 61.19
C GLN A 233 -16.61 16.40 62.58
N ALA A 234 -15.51 16.70 63.27
CA ALA A 234 -15.31 16.31 64.66
C ALA A 234 -14.93 17.53 65.50
N GLU A 235 -15.35 17.53 66.77
CA GLU A 235 -15.10 18.65 67.67
C GLU A 235 -13.60 18.90 67.88
N GLY A 236 -13.18 20.16 67.74
CA GLY A 236 -11.78 20.58 67.90
C GLY A 236 -10.87 20.32 66.69
N LEU A 237 -11.39 19.76 65.59
CA LEU A 237 -10.64 19.59 64.34
C LEU A 237 -11.03 20.64 63.29
N GLU A 238 -10.13 20.88 62.32
CA GLU A 238 -10.40 21.79 61.20
C GLU A 238 -11.48 21.25 60.26
N GLN A 239 -12.08 22.13 59.45
CA GLN A 239 -13.04 21.75 58.42
C GLN A 239 -12.40 20.77 57.41
N LEU A 240 -13.06 19.62 57.22
CA LEU A 240 -12.65 18.62 56.23
C LEU A 240 -13.21 18.96 54.84
N TYR A 241 -12.41 18.71 53.81
CA TYR A 241 -12.79 18.89 52.41
C TYR A 241 -12.65 17.57 51.65
N GLU A 242 -13.64 17.29 50.81
CA GLU A 242 -13.70 16.11 49.96
C GLU A 242 -13.06 16.42 48.59
N PRO A 243 -12.12 15.60 48.08
CA PRO A 243 -11.61 15.73 46.73
C PRO A 243 -12.58 15.13 45.71
N LEU A 244 -12.84 15.88 44.64
CA LEU A 244 -13.76 15.51 43.57
C LEU A 244 -13.00 15.35 42.25
N PHE A 245 -13.27 14.28 41.51
CA PHE A 245 -12.62 13.98 40.24
C PHE A 245 -13.68 13.58 39.21
N ARG A 246 -13.81 14.39 38.16
CA ARG A 246 -14.87 14.25 37.15
C ARG A 246 -14.30 14.25 35.74
N HIS A 247 -14.83 13.39 34.89
CA HIS A 247 -14.55 13.41 33.47
C HIS A 247 -15.83 13.76 32.70
N LEU A 248 -15.74 14.81 31.89
CA LEU A 248 -16.84 15.30 31.07
C LEU A 248 -16.75 14.65 29.69
N LEU A 249 -17.77 13.90 29.30
CA LEU A 249 -17.92 13.29 27.98
C LEU A 249 -18.88 14.12 27.14
N LYS A 250 -18.54 14.34 25.87
CA LYS A 250 -19.40 15.05 24.92
C LYS A 250 -19.93 14.06 23.89
N VAL A 251 -21.25 13.80 23.91
CA VAL A 251 -21.90 12.80 23.07
C VAL A 251 -22.95 13.47 22.19
N LYS A 252 -23.03 13.07 20.91
CA LYS A 252 -24.12 13.50 20.02
C LYS A 252 -25.26 12.50 20.07
N VAL A 253 -26.40 12.92 20.61
CA VAL A 253 -27.65 12.12 20.62
C VAL A 253 -28.68 12.86 19.77
N ASN A 254 -29.19 12.23 18.72
CA ASN A 254 -30.22 12.81 17.82
C ASN A 254 -29.88 14.22 17.29
N ASN A 255 -28.64 14.43 16.82
CA ASN A 255 -28.12 15.73 16.37
C ASN A 255 -28.09 16.86 17.43
N LYS A 256 -28.25 16.54 18.72
CA LYS A 256 -28.02 17.46 19.83
C LYS A 256 -26.79 17.02 20.63
N GLU A 257 -25.97 17.99 21.03
CA GLU A 257 -24.83 17.73 21.92
C GLU A 257 -25.36 17.56 23.35
N VAL A 258 -25.05 16.41 23.96
CA VAL A 258 -25.37 16.08 25.34
C VAL A 258 -24.05 15.86 26.07
N TYR A 259 -23.92 16.50 27.22
CA TYR A 259 -22.77 16.34 28.10
C TYR A 259 -23.10 15.30 29.18
N GLN A 260 -22.22 14.33 29.35
CA GLN A 260 -22.33 13.29 30.38
C GLN A 260 -21.13 13.41 31.31
N ILE A 261 -21.34 13.34 32.62
CA ILE A 261 -20.27 13.47 33.61
C ILE A 261 -20.17 12.17 34.38
N ILE A 262 -18.97 11.57 34.39
CA ILE A 262 -18.65 10.47 35.29
C ILE A 262 -17.78 10.98 36.44
N GLU A 263 -18.05 10.54 37.65
CA GLU A 263 -17.34 10.92 38.87
C GLU A 263 -16.76 9.68 39.58
N LEU A 264 -15.52 9.81 40.04
CA LEU A 264 -14.88 8.85 40.92
C LEU A 264 -15.34 9.04 42.36
N SER A 265 -15.95 8.01 42.94
CA SER A 265 -16.42 7.98 44.32
C SER A 265 -15.92 6.73 45.07
N ASP A 266 -16.29 6.62 46.34
CA ASP A 266 -15.98 5.49 47.20
C ASP A 266 -17.12 5.23 48.20
N ILE A 267 -17.19 4.01 48.73
CA ILE A 267 -18.22 3.57 49.70
C ILE A 267 -17.75 3.82 51.13
N GLU A 268 -18.67 4.23 52.02
CA GLU A 268 -18.47 4.29 53.47
C GLU A 268 -18.16 2.91 54.05
N THR A 269 -16.99 2.75 54.67
CA THR A 269 -16.63 1.55 55.45
C THR A 269 -15.71 1.89 56.62
N ASP A 270 -15.81 1.09 57.69
CA ASP A 270 -14.83 1.05 58.77
C ASP A 270 -13.51 0.42 58.31
N ASN A 271 -12.42 0.79 59.01
CA ASN A 271 -11.03 0.30 58.93
C ASN A 271 -10.70 -0.68 57.79
N LEU A 272 -9.82 -0.26 56.87
CA LEU A 272 -9.18 -1.15 55.92
C LEU A 272 -8.20 -2.11 56.61
N GLU A 273 -8.35 -3.41 56.39
CA GLU A 273 -7.41 -4.42 56.89
C GLU A 273 -6.25 -4.67 55.90
N SER A 274 -6.38 -4.27 54.62
CA SER A 274 -5.32 -4.39 53.61
C SER A 274 -5.35 -3.33 52.49
N GLU A 275 -4.22 -3.13 51.79
CA GLU A 275 -4.11 -2.23 50.62
C GLU A 275 -4.95 -2.68 49.41
N GLU A 276 -5.30 -3.98 49.30
CA GLU A 276 -6.11 -4.50 48.18
C GLU A 276 -7.62 -4.32 48.39
N GLU A 277 -8.10 -4.25 49.64
CA GLU A 277 -9.52 -4.04 49.94
C GLU A 277 -10.07 -2.75 49.32
N TRP A 278 -9.20 -1.79 49.05
CA TRP A 278 -9.59 -0.53 48.43
C TRP A 278 -10.03 -0.65 46.98
N LEU A 279 -9.52 -1.66 46.25
CA LEU A 279 -10.01 -1.97 44.90
C LEU A 279 -11.51 -2.28 44.92
N ASP A 280 -12.03 -2.83 46.02
CA ASP A 280 -13.44 -3.17 46.16
C ASP A 280 -14.30 -2.02 46.66
N LYS A 281 -13.72 -0.91 47.12
CA LYS A 281 -14.44 0.26 47.66
C LYS A 281 -14.59 1.41 46.67
N ILE A 282 -13.75 1.49 45.64
CA ILE A 282 -13.86 2.52 44.59
C ILE A 282 -15.10 2.28 43.74
N ARG A 283 -15.81 3.35 43.40
CA ARG A 283 -16.95 3.35 42.48
C ARG A 283 -16.79 4.48 41.46
N VAL A 284 -17.40 4.30 40.29
CA VAL A 284 -17.59 5.37 39.31
C VAL A 284 -19.06 5.40 39.01
N HIS A 285 -19.65 6.59 39.08
CA HIS A 285 -21.07 6.79 38.84
C HIS A 285 -21.27 8.01 37.94
N GLN A 286 -22.42 8.07 37.27
CA GLN A 286 -22.78 9.22 36.47
C GLN A 286 -23.44 10.29 37.34
N VAL A 287 -23.02 11.55 37.18
CA VAL A 287 -23.62 12.69 37.89
C VAL A 287 -24.78 13.24 37.07
N GLU A 288 -25.95 13.34 37.68
CA GLU A 288 -27.16 13.95 37.12
C GLU A 288 -27.11 15.50 37.20
N GLU A 289 -26.13 16.15 36.57
CA GLU A 289 -26.08 17.63 36.48
C GLU A 289 -26.11 18.10 35.03
N VAL A 290 -26.91 19.15 34.77
CA VAL A 290 -27.13 19.71 33.44
C VAL A 290 -26.05 20.76 33.13
N VAL A 291 -25.19 20.46 32.16
CA VAL A 291 -24.26 21.47 31.58
C VAL A 291 -25.08 22.41 30.70
N THR A 292 -25.23 23.68 31.10
CA THR A 292 -25.92 24.70 30.29
C THR A 292 -24.96 25.36 29.31
N GLY A 293 -25.41 25.50 28.06
CA GLY A 293 -24.57 25.57 26.86
C GLY A 293 -23.72 26.81 26.59
N ASP A 294 -23.68 27.82 27.47
CA ASP A 294 -23.08 29.12 27.11
C ASP A 294 -21.94 29.60 28.02
N GLY A 295 -21.50 28.80 28.99
CA GLY A 295 -20.31 29.06 29.79
C GLY A 295 -19.54 27.78 30.03
N LYS A 296 -18.27 27.73 29.67
CA LYS A 296 -17.32 26.64 30.01
C LYS A 296 -17.00 26.62 31.51
N SER A 297 -18.01 26.75 32.35
CA SER A 297 -17.93 26.67 33.80
C SER A 297 -18.79 25.48 34.20
N MET A 298 -18.15 24.49 34.80
CA MET A 298 -18.85 23.44 35.51
C MET A 298 -19.37 24.07 36.82
N GLU A 299 -20.42 24.89 36.74
CA GLU A 299 -21.15 25.40 37.92
C GLU A 299 -22.03 24.27 38.45
N THR A 300 -21.39 23.33 39.11
CA THR A 300 -22.08 22.26 39.82
C THR A 300 -22.36 22.76 41.22
N ARG A 301 -23.55 22.48 41.76
CA ARG A 301 -24.00 23.07 43.04
C ARG A 301 -23.16 22.63 44.25
N ASN A 302 -22.16 21.76 44.05
CA ASN A 302 -21.56 20.93 45.08
C ASN A 302 -20.02 20.98 45.16
N GLY A 303 -19.29 21.91 44.53
CA GLY A 303 -17.83 22.01 44.73
C GLY A 303 -17.10 23.04 43.86
N GLU A 304 -15.86 23.38 44.23
CA GLU A 304 -14.95 24.20 43.43
C GLU A 304 -14.12 23.30 42.51
N PHE A 305 -14.25 23.49 41.19
CA PHE A 305 -13.56 22.69 40.17
C PHE A 305 -12.58 23.51 39.34
N SER A 306 -11.52 22.85 38.86
CA SER A 306 -10.59 23.37 37.87
C SER A 306 -10.35 22.35 36.77
N GLN A 307 -10.49 22.79 35.52
CA GLN A 307 -10.12 22.02 34.35
C GLN A 307 -8.59 21.86 34.31
N PHE A 308 -8.10 20.68 33.95
CA PHE A 308 -6.68 20.42 33.85
C PHE A 308 -6.35 19.42 32.73
N THR A 309 -5.07 19.35 32.38
CA THR A 309 -4.54 18.40 31.39
C THR A 309 -3.79 17.27 32.10
N TYR A 310 -4.28 16.03 31.95
CA TYR A 310 -3.60 14.83 32.44
C TYR A 310 -2.23 14.65 31.73
N PRO A 311 -1.16 14.20 32.40
CA PRO A 311 -1.10 13.54 33.71
C PRO A 311 -1.01 14.44 34.95
N ARG A 312 -0.96 15.77 34.79
CA ARG A 312 -0.74 16.68 35.92
C ARG A 312 -2.06 17.05 36.60
N ILE A 313 -2.51 16.20 37.51
CA ILE A 313 -3.68 16.48 38.36
C ILE A 313 -3.35 17.66 39.29
N PRO A 314 -4.16 18.74 39.31
CA PRO A 314 -3.90 19.90 40.15
C PRO A 314 -4.01 19.53 41.63
N GLU A 315 -3.13 20.13 42.43
CA GLU A 315 -3.13 19.94 43.87
C GLU A 315 -3.74 21.14 44.57
N PHE A 316 -4.85 20.92 45.28
CA PHE A 316 -5.52 21.94 46.07
C PHE A 316 -5.01 21.93 47.51
N LYS A 317 -4.84 23.11 48.11
CA LYS A 317 -4.33 23.23 49.49
C LYS A 317 -5.22 22.49 50.50
N GLN A 318 -6.55 22.59 50.29
CA GLN A 318 -7.61 22.05 51.13
C GLN A 318 -7.59 20.51 51.17
N THR A 319 -7.29 19.89 50.03
CA THR A 319 -7.26 18.44 49.85
C THR A 319 -5.85 17.95 49.50
N SER A 320 -4.80 18.59 50.00
CA SER A 320 -3.42 18.15 49.72
C SER A 320 -3.13 16.86 50.47
N TYR A 321 -2.27 16.00 49.90
CA TYR A 321 -1.96 14.70 50.49
C TYR A 321 -1.41 14.85 51.92
N MET A 322 -0.47 15.78 52.11
CA MET A 322 0.12 16.07 53.43
C MET A 322 -0.92 16.56 54.43
N ARG A 323 -1.85 17.43 54.01
CA ARG A 323 -2.91 17.95 54.89
C ARG A 323 -3.85 16.84 55.34
N MET A 324 -4.27 15.96 54.44
CA MET A 324 -5.19 14.87 54.80
C MET A 324 -4.51 13.82 55.68
N MET A 325 -3.24 13.50 55.46
CA MET A 325 -2.48 12.66 56.40
C MET A 325 -2.37 13.31 57.78
N MET A 326 -2.08 14.62 57.84
CA MET A 326 -1.99 15.35 59.11
C MET A 326 -3.33 15.35 59.85
N LEU A 327 -4.44 15.63 59.15
CA LEU A 327 -5.78 15.61 59.70
C LEU A 327 -6.21 14.22 60.19
N SER A 328 -5.91 13.15 59.42
CA SER A 328 -6.13 11.77 59.86
C SER A 328 -5.35 11.43 61.14
N THR A 329 -4.09 11.86 61.22
CA THR A 329 -3.23 11.61 62.40
C THR A 329 -3.73 12.38 63.63
N MET A 330 -4.16 13.63 63.45
CA MET A 330 -4.77 14.43 64.52
C MET A 330 -6.11 13.88 65.00
N ALA A 331 -6.86 13.26 64.09
CA ALA A 331 -8.10 12.58 64.37
C ALA A 331 -7.92 11.13 64.83
N SER A 332 -6.68 10.65 65.05
CA SER A 332 -6.44 9.28 65.48
C SER A 332 -7.24 9.01 66.75
N PRO A 333 -8.18 8.06 66.74
CA PRO A 333 -9.02 7.82 67.90
C PRO A 333 -8.13 7.37 69.07
N GLY A 334 -8.36 7.97 70.24
CA GLY A 334 -7.67 7.65 71.48
C GLY A 334 -8.22 6.37 72.11
N ASN A 335 -8.49 6.39 73.41
CA ASN A 335 -9.15 5.27 74.07
C ASN A 335 -10.64 5.19 73.67
N GLU A 336 -11.20 3.98 73.52
CA GLU A 336 -12.62 3.78 73.17
C GLU A 336 -13.60 4.34 74.21
N GLU A 337 -13.09 4.65 75.41
CA GLU A 337 -13.84 5.26 76.51
C GLU A 337 -13.95 6.80 76.40
N GLU A 338 -13.32 7.45 75.41
CA GLU A 338 -13.45 8.90 75.18
C GLU A 338 -14.79 9.26 74.50
N GLU A 339 -15.49 10.29 75.01
CA GLU A 339 -16.81 10.70 74.49
C GLU A 339 -16.82 11.07 73.00
N ASN A 340 -15.68 11.46 72.42
CA ASN A 340 -15.54 11.83 71.00
C ASN A 340 -14.83 10.74 70.16
N TYR A 341 -14.69 9.52 70.69
CA TYR A 341 -14.00 8.42 70.01
C TYR A 341 -14.61 8.12 68.64
N ASP A 342 -15.94 7.95 68.57
CA ASP A 342 -16.64 7.60 67.33
C ASP A 342 -16.52 8.73 66.28
N GLU A 343 -16.71 9.99 66.69
CA GLU A 343 -16.56 11.15 65.79
C GLU A 343 -15.15 11.25 65.20
N ARG A 344 -14.12 11.08 66.05
CA ARG A 344 -12.71 11.10 65.62
C ARG A 344 -12.37 9.92 64.73
N LYS A 345 -12.86 8.73 65.05
CA LYS A 345 -12.71 7.54 64.23
C LYS A 345 -13.34 7.73 62.84
N THR A 346 -14.58 8.21 62.76
CA THR A 346 -15.25 8.53 61.48
C THR A 346 -14.49 9.59 60.70
N TYR A 347 -13.98 10.63 61.36
CA TYR A 347 -13.19 11.68 60.72
C TYR A 347 -11.87 11.13 60.14
N SER A 348 -11.13 10.33 60.91
CA SER A 348 -9.88 9.70 60.46
C SER A 348 -10.11 8.74 59.30
N ASN A 349 -11.14 7.89 59.39
CA ASN A 349 -11.53 6.97 58.31
C ASN A 349 -11.90 7.73 57.04
N THR A 350 -12.60 8.85 57.16
CA THR A 350 -12.96 9.71 56.02
C THR A 350 -11.75 10.36 55.37
N CYS A 351 -10.76 10.80 56.17
CA CYS A 351 -9.49 11.28 55.63
C CYS A 351 -8.75 10.21 54.81
N ASN A 352 -8.71 8.96 55.30
CA ASN A 352 -8.08 7.83 54.62
C ASN A 352 -8.80 7.47 53.31
N ARG A 353 -10.14 7.47 53.31
CA ARG A 353 -11.00 7.35 52.11
C ARG A 353 -10.63 8.36 51.04
N PHE A 354 -10.60 9.63 51.41
CA PHE A 354 -10.28 10.68 50.48
C PHE A 354 -8.81 10.62 49.99
N LEU A 355 -7.85 10.24 50.85
CA LEU A 355 -6.45 10.07 50.46
C LEU A 355 -6.32 9.03 49.34
N ALA A 356 -6.98 7.91 49.51
CA ALA A 356 -6.84 6.84 48.56
C ALA A 356 -7.75 7.03 47.33
N ARG A 357 -8.84 7.81 47.42
CA ARG A 357 -9.50 8.40 46.23
C ARG A 357 -8.55 9.28 45.41
N LYS A 358 -7.68 10.07 46.05
CA LYS A 358 -6.66 10.85 45.33
C LYS A 358 -5.61 9.96 44.66
N GLN A 359 -5.22 8.86 45.31
CA GLN A 359 -4.27 7.90 44.73
C GLN A 359 -4.87 7.18 43.50
N THR A 360 -6.19 6.99 43.47
CA THR A 360 -6.89 6.29 42.38
C THR A 360 -7.27 7.22 41.22
N ALA A 361 -7.35 8.53 41.46
CA ALA A 361 -7.68 9.54 40.46
C ALA A 361 -6.83 9.46 39.18
N GLY A 362 -5.54 9.14 39.32
CA GLY A 362 -4.64 8.95 38.17
C GLY A 362 -5.13 7.86 37.21
N PHE A 363 -5.48 6.69 37.75
CA PHE A 363 -6.01 5.56 36.99
C PHE A 363 -7.36 5.89 36.37
N PHE A 364 -8.22 6.59 37.09
CA PHE A 364 -9.52 7.04 36.61
C PHE A 364 -9.40 7.92 35.35
N PHE A 365 -8.62 9.01 35.42
CA PHE A 365 -8.47 9.92 34.27
C PHE A 365 -7.77 9.26 33.09
N LYS A 366 -6.75 8.45 33.37
CA LYS A 366 -6.03 7.68 32.35
C LYS A 366 -6.97 6.73 31.60
N ARG A 367 -7.81 5.98 32.31
CA ARG A 367 -8.80 5.07 31.73
C ARG A 367 -9.89 5.82 30.96
N ALA A 368 -10.39 6.92 31.52
CA ALA A 368 -11.39 7.78 30.89
C ALA A 368 -10.90 8.31 29.54
N LEU A 369 -9.67 8.82 29.49
CA LEU A 369 -9.04 9.27 28.25
C LEU A 369 -8.82 8.10 27.28
N LEU A 370 -8.30 6.96 27.72
CA LEU A 370 -8.12 5.79 26.85
C LEU A 370 -9.43 5.33 26.20
N TRP A 371 -10.53 5.33 26.96
CA TRP A 371 -11.86 5.00 26.44
C TRP A 371 -12.40 6.05 25.47
N ALA A 372 -12.17 7.34 25.76
CA ALA A 372 -12.53 8.44 24.86
C ALA A 372 -11.74 8.39 23.55
N TYR A 373 -10.42 8.21 23.60
CA TYR A 373 -9.56 8.09 22.41
C TYR A 373 -9.84 6.83 21.61
N GLY A 374 -10.07 5.69 22.28
CA GLY A 374 -10.42 4.42 21.63
C GLY A 374 -11.87 4.35 21.16
N ASN A 375 -12.66 5.41 21.34
CA ASN A 375 -14.09 5.47 21.04
C ASN A 375 -14.90 4.31 21.68
N LYS A 376 -14.44 3.78 22.83
CA LYS A 376 -15.09 2.64 23.51
C LYS A 376 -16.47 3.01 24.04
N TRP A 377 -16.67 4.26 24.46
CA TRP A 377 -17.99 4.75 24.89
C TRP A 377 -19.07 4.57 23.82
N ALA A 378 -18.72 4.62 22.53
CA ALA A 378 -19.69 4.46 21.45
C ALA A 378 -20.24 3.03 21.32
N ASN A 379 -19.58 2.03 21.91
CA ASN A 379 -20.07 0.65 21.93
C ASN A 379 -21.28 0.46 22.85
N TYR A 380 -21.52 1.43 23.74
CA TYR A 380 -22.61 1.40 24.71
C TYR A 380 -23.62 2.50 24.33
N PRO A 381 -24.69 2.17 23.60
CA PRO A 381 -25.68 3.16 23.21
C PRO A 381 -26.34 3.75 24.45
N VAL A 382 -26.40 5.07 24.48
CA VAL A 382 -26.99 5.85 25.58
C VAL A 382 -28.48 5.50 25.73
N ASN A 383 -28.95 5.35 26.97
CA ASN A 383 -30.36 5.05 27.25
C ASN A 383 -31.28 6.20 26.79
N SER A 384 -32.59 5.95 26.69
CA SER A 384 -33.61 6.92 26.25
C SER A 384 -33.61 8.27 27.00
N ASN A 385 -33.01 8.31 28.19
CA ASN A 385 -32.85 9.51 29.02
C ASN A 385 -31.50 10.25 28.82
N GLY A 386 -30.65 9.81 27.90
CA GLY A 386 -29.33 10.44 27.71
C GLY A 386 -28.27 9.98 28.72
N MET A 387 -28.52 8.91 29.49
CA MET A 387 -27.63 8.36 30.51
C MET A 387 -26.77 7.20 29.98
N ILE A 388 -25.54 7.12 30.48
CA ILE A 388 -24.61 6.01 30.24
C ILE A 388 -25.22 4.75 30.85
N PRO A 389 -25.30 3.62 30.12
CA PRO A 389 -25.76 2.36 30.68
C PRO A 389 -24.88 1.89 31.84
N ASP A 390 -25.48 1.30 32.88
CA ASP A 390 -24.74 0.77 34.04
C ASP A 390 -23.66 -0.25 33.62
N GLU A 391 -23.94 -1.06 32.61
CA GLU A 391 -22.97 -2.01 32.01
C GLU A 391 -21.68 -1.33 31.55
N ALA A 392 -21.77 -0.13 30.97
CA ALA A 392 -20.60 0.62 30.52
C ALA A 392 -19.76 1.12 31.71
N LEU A 393 -20.42 1.50 32.82
CA LEU A 393 -19.73 1.91 34.04
C LEU A 393 -19.08 0.71 34.74
N ASP A 394 -19.74 -0.45 34.73
CA ASP A 394 -19.22 -1.69 35.29
C ASP A 394 -17.97 -2.18 34.52
N ASP A 395 -18.01 -2.17 33.18
CA ASP A 395 -16.88 -2.53 32.34
C ASP A 395 -15.72 -1.53 32.48
N PHE A 396 -16.03 -0.24 32.55
CA PHE A 396 -15.05 0.81 32.83
C PHE A 396 -14.33 0.56 34.16
N MET A 397 -15.12 0.26 35.19
CA MET A 397 -14.61 -0.06 36.52
C MET A 397 -13.77 -1.33 36.55
N ALA A 398 -14.21 -2.38 35.85
CA ALA A 398 -13.48 -3.65 35.76
C ALA A 398 -12.10 -3.45 35.12
N GLU A 399 -12.04 -2.71 34.00
CA GLU A 399 -10.77 -2.39 33.33
C GLU A 399 -9.85 -1.52 34.19
N MET A 400 -10.40 -0.51 34.88
CA MET A 400 -9.64 0.36 35.79
C MET A 400 -9.04 -0.43 36.95
N LYS A 401 -9.84 -1.31 37.60
CA LYS A 401 -9.36 -2.15 38.70
C LYS A 401 -8.31 -3.16 38.24
N ALA A 402 -8.47 -3.76 37.06
CA ALA A 402 -7.49 -4.67 36.49
C ALA A 402 -6.13 -3.96 36.26
N GLU A 403 -6.16 -2.74 35.73
CA GLU A 403 -4.96 -1.92 35.58
C GLU A 403 -4.30 -1.63 36.92
N MET A 404 -5.06 -1.16 37.91
CA MET A 404 -4.53 -0.88 39.24
C MET A 404 -3.87 -2.10 39.88
N LYS A 405 -4.50 -3.28 39.73
CA LYS A 405 -3.97 -4.55 40.24
C LYS A 405 -2.62 -4.89 39.61
N GLU A 406 -2.47 -4.72 38.29
CA GLU A 406 -1.18 -4.95 37.61
C GLU A 406 -0.07 -4.01 38.13
N TYR A 407 -0.40 -2.76 38.43
CA TYR A 407 0.56 -1.81 39.01
C TYR A 407 0.92 -2.16 40.46
N LEU A 408 -0.06 -2.53 41.30
CA LEU A 408 0.18 -2.99 42.67
C LEU A 408 1.07 -4.24 42.70
N ASP A 409 0.82 -5.21 41.82
CA ASP A 409 1.64 -6.40 41.69
C ASP A 409 3.07 -6.06 41.21
N ALA A 410 3.21 -5.08 40.31
CA ALA A 410 4.52 -4.59 39.89
C ALA A 410 5.27 -3.87 41.02
N GLU A 411 4.57 -3.19 41.93
CA GLU A 411 5.17 -2.48 43.05
C GLU A 411 5.78 -3.40 44.11
N ARG A 412 5.26 -4.63 44.25
CA ARG A 412 5.78 -5.71 45.11
C ARG A 412 7.13 -6.23 44.65
N LEU A 413 7.48 -6.05 43.37
CA LEU A 413 8.77 -6.44 42.81
C LEU A 413 9.89 -5.53 43.33
N LYS A 414 11.14 -6.01 43.29
CA LYS A 414 12.31 -5.24 43.77
C LYS A 414 13.33 -4.95 42.68
N GLY A 415 14.05 -3.84 42.83
CA GLY A 415 15.22 -3.50 42.01
C GLY A 415 14.91 -3.26 40.53
N LYS A 416 15.72 -3.83 39.64
CA LYS A 416 15.61 -3.62 38.18
C LYS A 416 14.33 -4.21 37.57
N VAL A 417 13.83 -5.31 38.12
CA VAL A 417 12.62 -5.99 37.63
C VAL A 417 11.38 -5.11 37.83
N LYS A 418 11.25 -4.45 38.99
CA LYS A 418 10.21 -3.43 39.23
C LYS A 418 10.24 -2.32 38.19
N LYS A 419 11.42 -1.75 37.92
CA LYS A 419 11.57 -0.64 36.96
C LYS A 419 11.19 -1.06 35.54
N GLN A 420 11.60 -2.26 35.10
CA GLN A 420 11.22 -2.79 33.80
C GLN A 420 9.71 -3.04 33.71
N LYS A 421 9.13 -3.66 34.74
CA LYS A 421 7.69 -3.96 34.73
C LYS A 421 6.83 -2.69 34.73
N ILE A 422 7.21 -1.68 35.51
CA ILE A 422 6.54 -0.37 35.50
C ILE A 422 6.67 0.30 34.13
N ALA A 423 7.85 0.27 33.49
CA ALA A 423 8.04 0.84 32.16
C ALA A 423 7.21 0.11 31.07
N GLU A 424 7.06 -1.21 31.16
CA GLU A 424 6.15 -1.98 30.30
C GLU A 424 4.70 -1.55 30.48
N LEU A 425 4.24 -1.39 31.73
CA LEU A 425 2.88 -0.96 32.05
C LEU A 425 2.62 0.49 31.60
N ASP A 426 3.60 1.38 31.78
CA ASP A 426 3.52 2.76 31.33
C ASP A 426 3.43 2.87 29.80
N SER A 427 4.10 1.96 29.07
CA SER A 427 3.95 1.82 27.62
C SER A 427 2.59 1.25 27.25
N LYS A 428 2.18 0.14 27.88
CA LYS A 428 0.91 -0.57 27.64
C LYS A 428 -0.31 0.33 27.82
N TYR A 429 -0.25 1.25 28.78
CA TYR A 429 -1.39 2.09 29.16
C TYR A 429 -1.16 3.59 28.90
N LYS A 430 -0.23 3.98 28.03
CA LYS A 430 0.08 5.40 27.78
C LYS A 430 -1.17 6.18 27.31
N ALA A 431 -1.67 7.11 28.14
CA ALA A 431 -2.76 8.00 27.75
C ALA A 431 -2.23 9.11 26.82
N PRO A 432 -2.99 9.52 25.79
CA PRO A 432 -2.52 10.57 24.89
C PRO A 432 -2.61 11.94 25.58
N GLU A 433 -1.51 12.71 25.55
CA GLU A 433 -1.45 14.04 26.18
C GLU A 433 -2.34 15.04 25.43
N GLN A 434 -3.21 15.75 26.16
CA GLN A 434 -4.17 16.71 25.59
C GLN A 434 -3.56 18.08 25.20
N SER A 435 -2.24 18.23 25.15
CA SER A 435 -1.61 19.46 24.63
C SER A 435 -0.23 19.20 24.04
N GLY A 436 -0.18 18.66 22.82
CA GLY A 436 1.00 18.74 21.99
C GLY A 436 1.03 20.08 21.25
N SER A 437 1.99 20.94 21.58
CA SER A 437 2.43 22.00 20.66
C SER A 437 2.54 21.43 19.24
N SER A 438 2.25 22.19 18.20
CA SER A 438 2.27 21.70 16.81
C SER A 438 3.59 20.99 16.41
N GLY A 439 4.67 21.17 17.16
CA GLY A 439 5.92 20.42 17.01
C GLY A 439 5.89 18.98 17.52
N THR A 440 5.20 18.67 18.62
CA THR A 440 5.13 17.31 19.18
C THR A 440 4.05 16.46 18.50
N ALA A 441 2.92 17.04 18.08
CA ALA A 441 1.93 16.33 17.27
C ALA A 441 2.47 15.95 15.87
N LEU A 442 3.36 16.78 15.30
CA LEU A 442 4.08 16.44 14.07
C LEU A 442 5.10 15.33 14.34
N GLN A 443 5.84 15.38 15.46
CA GLN A 443 6.77 14.30 15.84
C GLN A 443 6.08 12.98 16.15
N ASP A 444 4.91 13.00 16.80
CA ASP A 444 4.11 11.81 17.10
C ASP A 444 3.40 11.27 15.85
N SER A 445 2.95 12.15 14.94
CA SER A 445 2.44 11.74 13.62
C SER A 445 3.57 11.18 12.75
N LEU A 446 4.77 11.76 12.79
CA LEU A 446 5.94 11.24 12.09
C LEU A 446 6.44 9.94 12.71
N ALA A 447 6.34 9.79 14.04
CA ALA A 447 6.67 8.55 14.73
C ALA A 447 5.64 7.45 14.46
N ALA A 448 4.34 7.78 14.41
CA ALA A 448 3.27 6.86 14.04
C ALA A 448 3.31 6.49 12.56
N GLU A 449 3.61 7.44 11.67
CA GLU A 449 3.83 7.18 10.24
C GLU A 449 5.08 6.32 10.03
N LYS A 450 6.15 6.60 10.77
CA LYS A 450 7.36 5.76 10.75
C LYS A 450 7.09 4.36 11.28
N LEU A 451 6.31 4.22 12.36
CA LEU A 451 5.94 2.94 12.93
C LEU A 451 5.02 2.15 11.99
N ALA A 452 4.01 2.79 11.39
CA ALA A 452 3.16 2.17 10.37
C ALA A 452 3.94 1.75 9.13
N ARG A 453 4.95 2.55 8.75
CA ARG A 453 5.88 2.24 7.65
C ARG A 453 6.79 1.06 7.99
N GLU A 454 7.31 0.99 9.22
CA GLU A 454 8.10 -0.13 9.74
C GLU A 454 7.27 -1.42 9.84
N GLU A 455 6.02 -1.34 10.31
CA GLU A 455 5.06 -2.45 10.35
C GLU A 455 4.69 -2.93 8.94
N SER A 456 4.47 -2.01 7.99
CA SER A 456 4.22 -2.37 6.59
C SER A 456 5.42 -3.07 5.96
N ILE A 457 6.64 -2.60 6.22
CA ILE A 457 7.87 -3.26 5.77
C ILE A 457 7.99 -4.65 6.39
N ALA A 458 7.72 -4.81 7.69
CA ALA A 458 7.78 -6.10 8.38
C ALA A 458 6.76 -7.09 7.78
N SER A 459 5.51 -6.67 7.61
CA SER A 459 4.45 -7.48 7.00
C SER A 459 4.81 -7.94 5.58
N ARG A 460 5.34 -7.05 4.73
CA ARG A 460 5.78 -7.40 3.38
C ARG A 460 6.95 -8.39 3.38
N ARG A 461 7.88 -8.29 4.35
CA ARG A 461 8.96 -9.27 4.51
C ARG A 461 8.46 -10.66 4.87
N GLU A 462 7.40 -10.76 5.68
CA GLU A 462 6.75 -12.05 5.96
C GLU A 462 6.09 -12.65 4.71
N ILE A 463 5.46 -11.80 3.87
CA ILE A 463 4.91 -12.22 2.58
C ILE A 463 6.03 -12.75 1.67
N ILE A 464 7.16 -12.04 1.56
CA ILE A 464 8.33 -12.47 0.79
C ILE A 464 8.82 -13.85 1.26
N GLU A 465 8.90 -14.10 2.57
CA GLU A 465 9.35 -15.38 3.11
C GLU A 465 8.37 -16.53 2.81
N SER A 466 7.07 -16.25 2.87
CA SER A 466 6.02 -17.19 2.43
C SER A 466 6.15 -17.52 0.94
N ILE A 467 6.42 -16.53 0.09
CA ILE A 467 6.62 -16.72 -1.34
C ILE A 467 7.91 -17.53 -1.61
N ASN A 468 9.00 -17.26 -0.91
CA ASN A 468 10.24 -18.04 -0.99
C ASN A 468 9.99 -19.52 -0.68
N SER A 469 9.24 -19.78 0.40
CA SER A 469 8.84 -21.14 0.77
C SER A 469 7.99 -21.82 -0.32
N GLN A 470 7.12 -21.08 -1.01
CA GLN A 470 6.34 -21.59 -2.15
C GLN A 470 7.24 -21.90 -3.36
N ILE A 471 8.17 -21.02 -3.70
CA ILE A 471 9.13 -21.22 -4.80
C ILE A 471 9.93 -22.51 -4.60
N ILE A 472 10.46 -22.73 -3.38
CA ILE A 472 11.23 -23.94 -3.05
C ILE A 472 10.37 -25.20 -3.24
N ARG A 473 9.09 -25.16 -2.86
CA ARG A 473 8.17 -26.29 -3.07
C ARG A 473 7.96 -26.58 -4.55
N GLU A 474 7.65 -25.56 -5.35
CA GLU A 474 7.45 -25.72 -6.80
C GLU A 474 8.73 -26.21 -7.50
N GLN A 475 9.90 -25.70 -7.10
CA GLN A 475 11.20 -26.19 -7.60
C GLN A 475 11.42 -27.67 -7.27
N SER A 476 11.10 -28.11 -6.06
CA SER A 476 11.21 -29.53 -5.70
C SER A 476 10.28 -30.42 -6.53
N ILE A 477 9.07 -29.95 -6.86
CA ILE A 477 8.15 -30.69 -7.73
C ILE A 477 8.71 -30.73 -9.16
N ARG A 478 9.22 -29.60 -9.68
CA ARG A 478 9.86 -29.51 -10.99
C ARG A 478 11.02 -30.50 -11.13
N ASP A 479 11.89 -30.60 -10.13
CA ASP A 479 13.05 -31.49 -10.16
C ASP A 479 12.64 -32.97 -10.15
N ARG A 480 11.58 -33.32 -9.42
CA ARG A 480 10.98 -34.66 -9.45
C ARG A 480 10.43 -34.98 -10.84
N LEU A 481 9.63 -34.08 -11.41
CA LEU A 481 9.09 -34.27 -12.76
C LEU A 481 10.19 -34.34 -13.83
N SER A 482 11.28 -33.61 -13.65
CA SER A 482 12.45 -33.67 -14.56
C SER A 482 13.14 -35.03 -14.48
N THR A 483 13.24 -35.61 -13.28
CA THR A 483 13.75 -36.97 -13.07
C THR A 483 12.82 -38.01 -13.71
N ASP A 484 11.51 -37.85 -13.53
CA ASP A 484 10.50 -38.73 -14.14
C ASP A 484 10.53 -38.64 -15.68
N LEU A 485 10.71 -37.43 -16.23
CA LEU A 485 10.85 -37.20 -17.67
C LEU A 485 12.09 -37.90 -18.23
N PHE A 486 13.22 -37.84 -17.51
CA PHE A 486 14.45 -38.55 -17.90
C PHE A 486 14.25 -40.07 -17.93
N ASN A 487 13.48 -40.61 -16.97
CA ASN A 487 13.20 -42.04 -16.86
C ASN A 487 12.06 -42.52 -17.80
N ALA A 488 11.25 -41.61 -18.34
CA ALA A 488 10.12 -41.93 -19.19
C ALA A 488 10.57 -42.54 -20.52
N LYS A 489 10.01 -43.71 -20.87
CA LYS A 489 10.29 -44.44 -22.12
C LYS A 489 9.25 -44.22 -23.21
N GLU A 490 8.02 -43.87 -22.83
CA GLU A 490 6.90 -43.65 -23.75
C GLU A 490 6.79 -42.17 -24.15
N ASP A 491 6.57 -41.91 -25.44
CA ASP A 491 6.47 -40.55 -25.98
C ASP A 491 5.24 -39.79 -25.44
N ALA A 492 4.12 -40.48 -25.23
CA ALA A 492 2.93 -39.88 -24.64
C ALA A 492 3.17 -39.40 -23.20
N ALA A 493 3.86 -40.21 -22.39
CA ALA A 493 4.24 -39.87 -21.02
C ALA A 493 5.22 -38.69 -21.01
N ARG A 494 6.23 -38.68 -21.90
CA ARG A 494 7.17 -37.57 -22.05
C ARG A 494 6.46 -36.25 -22.37
N LYS A 495 5.53 -36.26 -23.33
CA LYS A 495 4.77 -35.06 -23.71
C LYS A 495 3.91 -34.51 -22.56
N SER A 496 3.27 -35.39 -21.79
CA SER A 496 2.51 -35.01 -20.60
C SER A 496 3.41 -34.39 -19.53
N LEU A 497 4.54 -35.01 -19.21
CA LEU A 497 5.51 -34.51 -18.23
C LEU A 497 6.12 -33.16 -18.64
N MET A 498 6.47 -32.99 -19.92
CA MET A 498 6.94 -31.70 -20.44
C MET A 498 5.89 -30.59 -20.28
N THR A 499 4.61 -30.92 -20.45
CA THR A 499 3.52 -29.96 -20.25
C THR A 499 3.41 -29.57 -18.77
N GLN A 500 3.46 -30.54 -17.86
CA GLN A 500 3.42 -30.28 -16.42
C GLN A 500 4.64 -29.48 -15.94
N ILE A 501 5.85 -29.78 -16.43
CA ILE A 501 7.06 -29.01 -16.12
C ILE A 501 6.88 -27.56 -16.59
N LYS A 502 6.36 -27.34 -17.79
CA LYS A 502 6.09 -25.99 -18.31
C LYS A 502 5.09 -25.23 -17.41
N ASP A 503 4.03 -25.89 -16.94
CA ASP A 503 3.06 -25.27 -16.04
C ASP A 503 3.72 -24.89 -14.70
N ILE A 504 4.59 -25.73 -14.15
CA ILE A 504 5.35 -25.43 -12.93
C ILE A 504 6.33 -24.28 -13.16
N ASP A 505 7.08 -24.30 -14.26
CA ASP A 505 8.02 -23.23 -14.61
C ASP A 505 7.29 -21.88 -14.69
N MET A 506 6.08 -21.85 -15.28
CA MET A 506 5.24 -20.64 -15.29
C MET A 506 4.82 -20.21 -13.87
N ARG A 507 4.41 -21.13 -13.00
CA ARG A 507 4.10 -20.79 -11.60
C ARG A 507 5.30 -20.23 -10.85
N ILE A 508 6.49 -20.81 -11.06
CA ILE A 508 7.75 -20.32 -10.46
C ILE A 508 8.03 -18.89 -10.93
N ILE A 509 7.93 -18.61 -12.24
CA ILE A 509 8.14 -17.25 -12.80
C ILE A 509 7.16 -16.26 -12.16
N GLY A 510 5.88 -16.65 -12.01
CA GLY A 510 4.87 -15.81 -11.36
C GLY A 510 5.21 -15.51 -9.91
N LEU A 511 5.56 -16.53 -9.12
CA LEU A 511 5.97 -16.36 -7.72
C LEU A 511 7.22 -15.49 -7.59
N GLN A 512 8.23 -15.70 -8.43
CA GLN A 512 9.46 -14.89 -8.40
C GLN A 512 9.20 -13.42 -8.78
N SER A 513 8.26 -13.17 -9.70
CA SER A 513 7.88 -11.81 -10.08
C SER A 513 7.10 -11.12 -8.96
N THR A 514 6.14 -11.81 -8.34
CA THR A 514 5.45 -11.30 -7.14
C THR A 514 6.44 -11.01 -6.00
N ARG A 515 7.42 -11.90 -5.78
CA ARG A 515 8.50 -11.67 -4.81
C ARG A 515 9.26 -10.37 -5.11
N GLN A 516 9.63 -10.15 -6.37
CA GLN A 516 10.34 -8.92 -6.79
C GLN A 516 9.48 -7.67 -6.55
N ASN A 517 8.17 -7.72 -6.84
CA ASN A 517 7.26 -6.61 -6.57
C ASN A 517 7.17 -6.25 -5.08
N GLU A 518 7.20 -7.25 -4.19
CA GLU A 518 7.22 -6.99 -2.75
C GLU A 518 8.58 -6.42 -2.30
N GLU A 519 9.69 -6.87 -2.89
CA GLU A 519 11.03 -6.29 -2.64
C GLU A 519 11.10 -4.82 -3.08
N ASP A 520 10.53 -4.51 -4.24
CA ASP A 520 10.42 -3.15 -4.78
C ASP A 520 9.49 -2.28 -3.93
N SER A 521 8.38 -2.84 -3.43
CA SER A 521 7.48 -2.17 -2.50
C SER A 521 8.17 -1.85 -1.17
N VAL A 522 8.97 -2.78 -0.63
CA VAL A 522 9.80 -2.53 0.56
C VAL A 522 10.83 -1.44 0.28
N THR A 523 11.51 -1.48 -0.86
CA THR A 523 12.50 -0.46 -1.25
C THR A 523 11.85 0.90 -1.41
N THR A 524 10.68 0.96 -2.05
CA THR A 524 9.87 2.18 -2.18
C THR A 524 9.45 2.72 -0.82
N LEU A 525 9.04 1.84 0.10
CA LEU A 525 8.80 2.18 1.50
C LEU A 525 10.08 2.47 2.27
N GLN A 526 11.30 2.29 1.77
CA GLN A 526 12.51 2.70 2.47
C GLN A 526 13.04 4.02 1.96
N THR A 527 13.03 4.21 0.64
CA THR A 527 13.59 5.38 -0.04
C THR A 527 12.59 6.53 -0.16
N GLY A 528 11.29 6.23 -0.20
CA GLY A 528 10.25 7.22 -0.56
C GLY A 528 10.23 7.58 -2.06
N GLU A 529 11.07 6.92 -2.86
CA GLU A 529 11.08 7.00 -4.32
C GLU A 529 10.43 5.74 -4.88
N LEU A 530 9.64 5.86 -5.94
CA LEU A 530 9.05 4.70 -6.59
C LEU A 530 10.14 3.88 -7.27
N VAL A 531 10.24 2.61 -6.90
CA VAL A 531 11.22 1.67 -7.47
C VAL A 531 10.48 0.56 -8.22
N HIS A 532 10.98 0.25 -9.40
CA HIS A 532 10.62 -0.95 -10.15
C HIS A 532 11.90 -1.60 -10.67
N THR A 533 12.08 -2.87 -10.35
CA THR A 533 13.21 -3.69 -10.77
C THR A 533 12.74 -4.75 -11.75
N ARG A 534 13.54 -4.96 -12.79
CA ARG A 534 13.28 -5.95 -13.84
C ARG A 534 12.95 -7.33 -13.25
N GLN A 535 11.84 -7.90 -13.69
CA GLN A 535 11.27 -9.13 -13.15
C GLN A 535 11.57 -10.34 -14.07
N PRO A 536 11.55 -11.57 -13.52
CA PRO A 536 11.65 -12.78 -14.33
C PRO A 536 10.57 -12.90 -15.41
N PHE A 537 9.35 -12.42 -15.12
CA PHE A 537 8.28 -12.38 -16.11
C PHE A 537 8.57 -11.43 -17.28
N ASP A 538 9.27 -10.31 -17.04
CA ASP A 538 9.68 -9.39 -18.12
C ASP A 538 10.65 -10.09 -19.07
N GLU A 539 11.61 -10.85 -18.53
CA GLU A 539 12.53 -11.64 -19.36
C GLU A 539 11.78 -12.70 -20.17
N TYR A 540 10.82 -13.38 -19.53
CA TYR A 540 9.96 -14.35 -20.20
C TYR A 540 9.16 -13.70 -21.33
N ALA A 541 8.48 -12.59 -21.07
CA ALA A 541 7.68 -11.85 -22.05
C ALA A 541 8.55 -11.39 -23.23
N ARG A 542 9.72 -10.81 -22.98
CA ARG A 542 10.69 -10.42 -24.01
C ARG A 542 11.13 -11.60 -24.87
N ASN A 543 11.53 -12.71 -24.23
CA ASN A 543 11.99 -13.90 -24.96
C ASN A 543 10.86 -14.54 -25.76
N LYS A 544 9.64 -14.52 -25.22
CA LYS A 544 8.44 -14.99 -25.90
C LYS A 544 8.12 -14.15 -27.14
N PHE A 545 8.18 -12.82 -27.04
CA PHE A 545 8.09 -11.91 -28.19
C PHE A 545 9.11 -12.26 -29.26
N ILE A 546 10.39 -12.38 -28.90
CA ILE A 546 11.46 -12.69 -29.85
C ILE A 546 11.22 -14.05 -30.52
N HIS A 547 10.98 -15.08 -29.73
CA HIS A 547 10.76 -16.44 -30.23
C HIS A 547 9.57 -16.51 -31.18
N ASP A 548 8.41 -16.01 -30.76
CA ASP A 548 7.20 -16.12 -31.56
C ASP A 548 7.28 -15.24 -32.82
N THR A 549 8.00 -14.11 -32.75
CA THR A 549 8.30 -13.29 -33.93
C THR A 549 9.14 -14.09 -34.94
N HIS A 550 10.19 -14.79 -34.50
CA HIS A 550 10.99 -15.64 -35.40
C HIS A 550 10.19 -16.82 -35.97
N VAL A 551 9.35 -17.47 -35.15
CA VAL A 551 8.45 -18.54 -35.63
C VAL A 551 7.49 -18.01 -36.68
N HIS A 552 6.93 -16.81 -36.46
CA HIS A 552 6.07 -16.14 -37.42
C HIS A 552 6.81 -15.85 -38.73
N VAL A 553 8.00 -15.25 -38.67
CA VAL A 553 8.83 -14.96 -39.85
C VAL A 553 9.20 -16.22 -40.62
N ALA A 554 9.58 -17.30 -39.92
CA ALA A 554 9.87 -18.58 -40.55
C ALA A 554 8.66 -19.14 -41.30
N ARG A 555 7.46 -19.01 -40.71
CA ARG A 555 6.20 -19.42 -41.35
C ARG A 555 5.91 -18.57 -42.59
N VAL A 556 6.03 -17.24 -42.49
CA VAL A 556 5.82 -16.32 -43.62
C VAL A 556 6.80 -16.63 -44.76
N ASN A 557 8.08 -16.82 -44.43
CA ASN A 557 9.11 -17.18 -45.42
C ASN A 557 8.82 -18.53 -46.08
N ALA A 558 8.39 -19.55 -45.32
CA ALA A 558 8.01 -20.84 -45.87
C ALA A 558 6.81 -20.74 -46.82
N THR A 559 5.76 -19.99 -46.44
CA THR A 559 4.60 -19.75 -47.29
C THR A 559 5.00 -19.00 -48.57
N ARG A 560 5.86 -17.98 -48.46
CA ARG A 560 6.39 -17.24 -49.60
C ARG A 560 7.17 -18.15 -50.56
N GLN A 561 8.06 -18.99 -50.04
CA GLN A 561 8.80 -19.97 -50.86
C GLN A 561 7.89 -20.98 -51.57
N ILE A 562 6.80 -21.42 -50.92
CA ILE A 562 5.81 -22.31 -51.54
C ILE A 562 5.06 -21.60 -52.65
N ALA A 563 4.56 -20.38 -52.40
CA ALA A 563 3.89 -19.57 -53.42
C ALA A 563 4.80 -19.34 -54.63
N ASP A 564 6.08 -19.08 -54.40
CA ASP A 564 7.07 -18.89 -55.46
C ASP A 564 7.37 -20.16 -56.26
N ARG A 565 7.47 -21.32 -55.60
CA ARG A 565 7.59 -22.60 -56.31
C ARG A 565 6.37 -22.83 -57.20
N ILE A 566 5.18 -22.48 -56.73
CA ILE A 566 3.96 -22.56 -57.51
C ILE A 566 4.03 -21.59 -58.70
N TYR A 567 4.41 -20.31 -58.51
CA TYR A 567 4.57 -19.36 -59.62
C TYR A 567 5.62 -19.78 -60.65
N ARG A 568 6.78 -20.32 -60.21
CA ARG A 568 7.80 -20.86 -61.12
C ARG A 568 7.28 -22.08 -61.88
N GLN A 569 6.53 -22.96 -61.22
CA GLN A 569 5.89 -24.11 -61.87
C GLN A 569 4.84 -23.67 -62.89
N ILE A 570 4.02 -22.66 -62.56
CA ILE A 570 3.06 -22.05 -63.49
C ILE A 570 3.77 -21.47 -64.70
N ASN A 571 4.88 -20.75 -64.51
CA ASN A 571 5.65 -20.15 -65.61
C ASN A 571 6.36 -21.17 -66.52
N LEU A 572 6.53 -22.41 -66.06
CA LEU A 572 7.05 -23.52 -66.87
C LEU A 572 5.96 -24.22 -67.70
N LEU A 573 4.67 -23.87 -67.49
CA LEU A 573 3.56 -24.42 -68.27
C LEU A 573 3.46 -23.77 -69.67
N PRO A 574 2.99 -24.51 -70.69
CA PRO A 574 2.60 -23.94 -71.99
C PRO A 574 1.63 -22.77 -71.82
N GLU A 575 1.72 -21.76 -72.69
CA GLU A 575 1.02 -20.47 -72.54
C GLU A 575 -0.51 -20.62 -72.34
N GLU A 576 -1.15 -21.56 -73.04
CA GLU A 576 -2.58 -21.89 -72.90
C GLU A 576 -2.98 -22.47 -71.53
N GLN A 577 -2.03 -22.98 -70.74
CA GLN A 577 -2.27 -23.57 -69.42
C GLN A 577 -1.92 -22.62 -68.27
N ARG A 578 -1.22 -21.51 -68.54
CA ARG A 578 -0.84 -20.52 -67.53
C ARG A 578 -2.04 -19.76 -66.97
N GLU A 579 -2.98 -19.35 -67.84
CA GLU A 579 -4.18 -18.62 -67.43
C GLU A 579 -5.09 -19.47 -66.51
N LYS A 580 -5.24 -20.77 -66.78
CA LYS A 580 -6.03 -21.69 -65.95
C LYS A 580 -5.38 -22.07 -64.62
N ALA A 581 -4.05 -21.92 -64.50
CA ALA A 581 -3.31 -22.25 -63.29
C ALA A 581 -3.10 -21.03 -62.37
N GLN A 582 -3.43 -19.82 -62.86
CA GLN A 582 -3.42 -18.56 -62.10
C GLN A 582 -4.78 -18.22 -61.46
N GLU A 583 -5.88 -18.82 -61.93
CA GLU A 583 -7.19 -18.89 -61.22
C GLU A 583 -7.12 -19.85 -60.03
#